data_AF-A0A1W1VH14-F1
#
_entry.id   AF-A0A1W1VH14-F1
#
_cell.length_a   1.000
_cell.length_b   1.000
_cell.length_c   1.000
_cell.angle_alpha   90.00
_cell.angle_beta   90.00
_cell.angle_gamma   90.00
#
_symmetry.space_group_name_H-M   'P 1'
#
loop_
_entity.id
_entity.type
_entity.pdbx_description
1 polymer ?
#
loop_
_entity_poly.entity_id
_entity_poly.type
_entity_poly.pdbx_seq_one_letter_code
_entity_poly.pdbx_strand_id
1 'polypeptide(L)'
;MTAHAPLPRARRRRRNPLPTVLGVLALVALTAYIAFSNLGKSLEYFVTPTEYQQQQAQLEGRPLRIGGLVKAVKYDPQTLELNFNVTDGGATFPVQYKGAVSDLFKENQGVVVRGQFRGLTFHASELIVKHSEEYKVPQTQAELKDLLQREK
;
A
#
# COMPACT_ATOMS: atom_id res chain seq x y z
N MET A 1 -55.31 67.24 -19.66
CA MET A 1 -55.37 65.97 -20.43
C MET A 1 -54.71 66.27 -21.76
N THR A 2 -53.65 65.64 -22.28
CA THR A 2 -52.90 64.37 -22.14
C THR A 2 -51.66 64.59 -23.07
N ALA A 3 -50.50 63.94 -23.02
CA ALA A 3 -50.04 62.65 -22.54
C ALA A 3 -48.51 62.75 -22.28
N HIS A 4 -47.99 62.08 -21.25
CA HIS A 4 -46.55 61.95 -21.02
C HIS A 4 -45.96 60.89 -21.97
N ALA A 5 -44.86 61.26 -22.64
CA ALA A 5 -44.09 60.35 -23.49
C ALA A 5 -43.57 59.14 -22.67
N PRO A 6 -43.69 57.90 -23.17
CA PRO A 6 -43.20 56.75 -22.44
C PRO A 6 -41.66 56.72 -22.44
N LEU A 7 -41.07 56.43 -21.27
CA LEU A 7 -39.62 56.34 -21.10
C LEU A 7 -39.02 55.21 -21.97
N PRO A 8 -37.82 55.40 -22.53
CA PRO A 8 -37.16 54.40 -23.35
C PRO A 8 -36.86 53.14 -22.53
N ARG A 9 -37.23 51.97 -23.06
CA ARG A 9 -36.96 50.67 -22.41
C ARG A 9 -35.46 50.44 -22.29
N ALA A 10 -34.99 50.11 -21.10
CA ALA A 10 -33.60 49.77 -20.84
C ALA A 10 -33.15 48.62 -21.77
N ARG A 11 -32.14 48.87 -22.61
CA ARG A 11 -31.59 47.89 -23.54
C ARG A 11 -30.90 46.79 -22.73
N ARG A 12 -31.58 45.66 -22.52
CA ARG A 12 -31.02 44.49 -21.84
C ARG A 12 -29.83 43.98 -22.66
N ARG A 13 -28.61 44.37 -22.26
CA ARG A 13 -27.35 43.93 -22.88
C ARG A 13 -27.29 42.41 -22.72
N ARG A 14 -27.56 41.67 -23.81
CA ARG A 14 -27.37 40.22 -23.84
C ARG A 14 -25.88 39.97 -23.55
N ARG A 15 -25.57 39.52 -22.34
CA ARG A 15 -24.21 39.06 -22.03
C ARG A 15 -23.98 37.81 -22.85
N ASN A 16 -22.91 37.79 -23.63
CA ASN A 16 -22.52 36.61 -24.39
C ASN A 16 -22.30 35.47 -23.38
N PRO A 17 -22.91 34.28 -23.56
CA PRO A 17 -22.73 33.17 -22.63
C PRO A 17 -21.36 32.47 -22.82
N LEU A 18 -20.65 32.80 -23.91
CA LEU A 18 -19.36 32.22 -24.29
C LEU A 18 -18.33 32.13 -23.14
N PRO A 19 -18.03 33.21 -22.37
CA PRO A 19 -17.07 33.13 -21.28
C PRO A 19 -17.53 32.19 -20.15
N THR A 20 -18.83 32.13 -19.87
CA THR A 20 -19.39 31.21 -18.87
C THR A 20 -19.27 29.76 -19.33
N VAL A 21 -19.58 29.48 -20.60
CA VAL A 21 -19.46 28.14 -21.19
C VAL A 21 -18.01 27.68 -21.21
N LEU A 22 -17.08 28.54 -21.62
CA LEU A 22 -15.65 28.25 -21.60
C LEU A 22 -15.11 28.02 -20.19
N GLY A 23 -15.57 28.81 -19.21
CA GLY A 23 -15.20 28.63 -17.80
C GLY A 23 -15.67 27.28 -17.25
N VAL A 24 -16.90 26.88 -17.55
CA VAL A 24 -17.44 25.56 -17.15
C VAL A 24 -16.67 24.43 -17.85
N LEU A 25 -16.41 24.54 -19.15
CA LEU A 25 -15.63 23.54 -19.89
C LEU A 25 -14.22 23.38 -19.32
N ALA A 26 -13.54 24.49 -19.01
CA ALA A 26 -12.21 24.46 -18.41
C ALA A 26 -12.23 23.78 -17.03
N LEU A 27 -13.25 24.06 -16.20
CA LEU A 27 -13.42 23.45 -14.90
C LEU A 27 -13.62 21.92 -15.00
N VAL A 28 -14.49 21.49 -15.92
CA VAL A 28 -14.75 20.06 -16.19
C VAL A 28 -13.49 19.36 -16.68
N ALA A 29 -12.78 19.97 -17.65
CA ALA A 29 -11.53 19.43 -18.18
C ALA A 29 -10.46 19.29 -17.10
N LEU A 30 -10.30 20.30 -16.23
CA LEU A 30 -9.36 20.26 -15.12
C LEU A 30 -9.71 19.15 -14.11
N THR A 31 -11.00 19.02 -13.79
CA THR A 31 -11.48 17.98 -12.87
C THR A 31 -11.23 16.58 -13.43
N ALA A 32 -11.56 16.37 -14.70
CA ALA A 32 -11.29 15.12 -15.40
C ALA A 32 -9.78 14.82 -15.43
N TYR A 33 -8.95 15.81 -15.77
CA TYR A 33 -7.50 15.65 -15.77
C TYR A 33 -6.98 15.19 -14.40
N ILE A 34 -7.39 15.85 -13.31
CA ILE A 34 -6.98 15.47 -11.95
C ILE A 34 -7.45 14.05 -11.63
N ALA A 35 -8.72 13.73 -11.93
CA ALA A 35 -9.27 12.41 -11.70
C ALA A 35 -8.44 11.34 -12.43
N PHE A 36 -8.22 11.46 -13.73
CA PHE A 36 -7.49 10.45 -14.51
C PHE A 36 -5.98 10.41 -14.26
N SER A 37 -5.36 11.52 -13.84
CA SER A 37 -3.90 11.61 -13.68
C SER A 37 -3.31 10.78 -12.53
N ASN A 38 -4.13 10.32 -11.58
CA ASN A 38 -3.66 9.65 -10.36
C ASN A 38 -4.14 8.20 -10.19
N LEU A 39 -4.97 7.65 -11.10
CA LEU A 39 -5.48 6.28 -10.97
C LEU A 39 -4.38 5.20 -10.91
N GLY A 40 -3.19 5.46 -11.45
CA GLY A 40 -2.12 4.47 -11.57
C GLY A 40 -0.95 4.58 -10.57
N LYS A 41 -0.89 5.61 -9.72
CA LYS A 41 0.35 5.95 -8.98
C LYS A 41 0.49 5.27 -7.61
N SER A 42 -0.52 4.55 -7.14
CA SER A 42 -0.53 3.96 -5.79
C SER A 42 -0.97 2.49 -5.78
N LEU A 43 -0.70 1.75 -6.86
CA LEU A 43 -0.87 0.31 -6.88
C LEU A 43 0.39 -0.32 -6.28
N GLU A 44 0.29 -0.72 -5.03
CA GLU A 44 1.30 -1.54 -4.39
C GLU A 44 1.08 -2.99 -4.84
N TYR A 45 1.89 -3.44 -5.79
CA TYR A 45 1.74 -4.76 -6.40
C TYR A 45 2.15 -5.85 -5.41
N PHE A 46 1.24 -6.78 -5.14
CA PHE A 46 1.54 -8.00 -4.41
C PHE A 46 1.91 -9.09 -5.42
N VAL A 47 3.10 -9.66 -5.30
CA VAL A 47 3.61 -10.69 -6.21
C VAL A 47 4.33 -11.79 -5.44
N THR A 48 4.31 -13.02 -5.97
CA THR A 48 5.19 -14.08 -5.46
C THR A 48 6.59 -13.99 -6.10
N PRO A 49 7.61 -14.66 -5.53
CA PRO A 49 8.90 -14.84 -6.19
C PRO A 49 8.79 -15.31 -7.64
N THR A 50 8.01 -16.35 -7.92
CA THR A 50 7.90 -16.90 -9.29
C THR A 50 7.25 -15.90 -10.25
N GLU A 51 6.21 -15.20 -9.81
CA GLU A 51 5.56 -14.15 -10.61
C GLU A 51 6.51 -12.99 -10.91
N TYR A 52 7.29 -12.55 -9.91
CA TYR A 52 8.29 -11.51 -10.12
C TYR A 52 9.34 -11.93 -11.16
N GLN A 53 9.84 -13.17 -11.08
CA GLN A 53 10.80 -13.68 -12.06
C GLN A 53 10.24 -13.67 -13.49
N GLN A 54 8.95 -13.97 -13.66
CA GLN A 54 8.29 -13.95 -14.97
C GLN A 54 8.05 -12.53 -15.50
N GLN A 55 7.85 -11.55 -14.62
CA GLN A 55 7.48 -10.17 -14.95
C GLN A 55 8.57 -9.16 -14.62
N GLN A 56 9.81 -9.62 -14.44
CA GLN A 56 10.93 -8.83 -13.89
C GLN A 56 11.11 -7.50 -14.62
N ALA A 57 11.12 -7.51 -15.96
CA ALA A 57 11.32 -6.31 -16.78
C ALA A 57 10.24 -5.22 -16.58
N GLN A 58 9.05 -5.57 -16.11
CA GLN A 58 7.94 -4.63 -15.89
C GLN A 58 7.91 -4.09 -14.45
N LEU A 59 8.35 -4.91 -13.50
CA LEU A 59 8.26 -4.68 -12.06
C LEU A 59 9.56 -4.14 -11.45
N GLU A 60 10.69 -4.24 -12.15
CA GLU A 60 11.98 -3.75 -11.69
C GLU A 60 11.92 -2.26 -11.33
N GLY A 61 12.56 -1.88 -10.21
CA GLY A 61 12.61 -0.51 -9.71
C GLY A 61 11.30 0.04 -9.13
N ARG A 62 10.20 -0.74 -9.13
CA ARG A 62 8.93 -0.34 -8.52
C ARG A 62 8.86 -0.78 -7.04
N PRO A 63 8.09 -0.06 -6.20
CA PRO A 63 7.71 -0.57 -4.89
C PRO A 63 6.78 -1.77 -5.03
N LEU A 64 7.18 -2.90 -4.45
CA LEU A 64 6.48 -4.18 -4.50
C LEU A 64 6.26 -4.72 -3.09
N ARG A 65 5.23 -5.55 -2.94
CA ARG A 65 5.07 -6.48 -1.82
C ARG A 65 5.33 -7.88 -2.32
N ILE A 66 6.30 -8.56 -1.72
CA ILE A 66 6.63 -9.95 -2.03
C ILE A 66 6.13 -10.84 -0.91
N GLY A 67 5.27 -11.78 -1.24
CA GLY A 67 4.77 -12.80 -0.33
C GLY A 67 5.41 -14.15 -0.58
N GLY A 68 5.76 -14.87 0.49
CA GLY A 68 6.29 -16.23 0.39
C GLY A 68 6.66 -16.83 1.73
N LEU A 69 7.44 -17.90 1.69
CA LEU A 69 7.99 -18.60 2.83
C LEU A 69 9.42 -18.15 3.10
N VAL A 70 9.76 -18.00 4.37
CA VAL A 70 11.09 -17.64 4.86
C VAL A 70 12.03 -18.85 4.80
N LYS A 71 13.25 -18.67 4.28
CA LYS A 71 14.36 -19.64 4.27
C LYS A 71 15.68 -18.98 4.62
N ALA A 72 16.65 -19.74 5.14
CA ALA A 72 18.04 -19.32 5.30
C ALA A 72 18.21 -17.97 6.04
N VAL A 73 17.61 -17.87 7.23
CA VAL A 73 17.60 -16.65 8.05
C VAL A 73 18.95 -16.39 8.72
N LYS A 74 19.43 -15.15 8.65
CA LYS A 74 20.57 -14.61 9.40
C LYS A 74 20.20 -13.23 9.94
N TYR A 75 20.17 -13.10 11.26
CA TYR A 75 19.89 -11.84 11.94
C TYR A 75 21.07 -11.45 12.82
N ASP A 76 21.52 -10.20 12.70
CA ASP A 76 22.52 -9.61 13.58
C ASP A 76 21.85 -8.56 14.50
N PRO A 77 21.72 -8.85 15.81
CA PRO A 77 21.08 -7.95 16.75
C PRO A 77 21.91 -6.67 17.04
N GLN A 78 23.20 -6.64 16.71
CA GLN A 78 24.05 -5.46 16.94
C GLN A 78 23.84 -4.40 15.84
N THR A 79 23.68 -4.85 14.60
CA THR A 79 23.50 -3.99 13.43
C THR A 79 22.03 -3.83 13.00
N LEU A 80 21.14 -4.68 13.55
CA LEU A 80 19.74 -4.84 13.15
C LEU A 80 19.57 -5.28 11.69
N GLU A 81 20.59 -5.95 11.13
CA GLU A 81 20.56 -6.46 9.77
C GLU A 81 19.98 -7.87 9.74
N LEU A 82 18.91 -8.03 8.96
CA LEU A 82 18.24 -9.29 8.69
C LEU A 82 18.40 -9.64 7.22
N ASN A 83 19.05 -10.78 6.98
CA ASN A 83 19.21 -11.36 5.66
C ASN A 83 18.48 -12.71 5.63
N PHE A 84 17.60 -12.92 4.67
CA PHE A 84 16.89 -14.18 4.50
C PHE A 84 16.47 -14.37 3.06
N ASN A 85 16.03 -15.58 2.72
CA ASN A 85 15.48 -15.88 1.41
C ASN A 85 13.95 -15.98 1.49
N VAL A 86 13.26 -15.43 0.49
CA VAL A 86 11.82 -15.62 0.31
C VAL A 86 11.56 -16.53 -0.90
N THR A 87 10.71 -17.54 -0.72
CA THR A 87 10.37 -18.51 -1.78
C THR A 87 8.89 -18.89 -1.75
N ASP A 88 8.32 -19.16 -2.91
CA ASP A 88 6.99 -19.78 -3.07
C ASP A 88 7.09 -21.27 -3.43
N GLY A 89 8.29 -21.85 -3.38
CA GLY A 89 8.59 -23.21 -3.82
C GLY A 89 9.03 -23.31 -5.29
N GLY A 90 8.82 -22.28 -6.09
CA GLY A 90 9.32 -22.19 -7.47
C GLY A 90 10.60 -21.37 -7.54
N ALA A 91 10.49 -20.06 -7.32
CA ALA A 91 11.61 -19.14 -7.31
C ALA A 91 12.04 -18.80 -5.87
N THR A 92 13.28 -18.34 -5.72
CA THR A 92 13.84 -17.91 -4.44
C THR A 92 14.64 -16.63 -4.64
N PHE A 93 14.38 -15.61 -3.82
CA PHE A 93 15.14 -14.36 -3.84
C PHE A 93 15.73 -14.02 -2.47
N PRO A 94 16.96 -13.49 -2.43
CA PRO A 94 17.51 -12.93 -1.20
C PRO A 94 16.84 -11.60 -0.86
N VAL A 95 16.52 -11.44 0.42
CA VAL A 95 15.91 -10.27 1.02
C VAL A 95 16.86 -9.70 2.07
N GLN A 96 17.08 -8.39 2.01
CA GLN A 96 17.79 -7.63 3.03
C GLN A 96 16.80 -6.68 3.70
N TYR A 97 16.74 -6.74 5.02
CA TYR A 97 15.94 -5.86 5.86
C TYR A 97 16.81 -5.29 6.97
N LYS A 98 16.57 -4.03 7.34
CA LYS A 98 17.24 -3.38 8.46
C LYS A 98 16.20 -2.81 9.42
N GLY A 99 16.14 -3.35 10.63
CA GLY A 99 15.15 -2.96 11.63
C GLY A 99 14.94 -4.03 12.69
N ALA A 100 14.09 -3.72 13.66
CA ALA A 100 13.71 -4.68 14.69
C ALA A 100 12.87 -5.82 14.09
N VAL A 101 13.19 -7.05 14.46
CA VAL A 101 12.49 -8.26 14.03
C VAL A 101 11.84 -8.88 15.26
N SER A 102 10.57 -9.27 15.18
CA SER A 102 9.88 -9.93 16.29
C SER A 102 10.27 -11.41 16.39
N ASP A 103 10.10 -11.99 17.57
CA ASP A 103 10.36 -13.42 17.83
C ASP A 103 9.46 -14.37 17.00
N LEU A 104 8.43 -13.83 16.36
CA LEU A 104 7.52 -14.57 15.47
C LEU A 104 8.14 -14.84 14.10
N PHE A 105 9.19 -14.10 13.72
CA PHE A 105 9.88 -14.32 12.47
C PHE A 105 10.74 -15.59 12.55
N LYS A 106 10.33 -16.63 11.83
CA LYS A 106 10.99 -17.94 11.83
C LYS A 106 11.06 -18.52 10.43
N GLU A 107 12.02 -19.41 10.23
CA GLU A 107 12.12 -20.18 8.99
C GLU A 107 10.85 -21.02 8.76
N ASN A 108 10.50 -21.21 7.49
CA ASN A 108 9.29 -21.90 7.02
C ASN A 108 7.96 -21.23 7.40
N GLN A 109 7.99 -20.01 7.93
CA GLN A 109 6.78 -19.21 8.14
C GLN A 109 6.46 -18.35 6.91
N GLY A 110 5.18 -18.06 6.73
CA GLY A 110 4.72 -17.11 5.73
C GLY A 110 5.10 -15.68 6.12
N VAL A 111 5.67 -14.94 5.17
CA VAL A 111 6.05 -13.54 5.32
C VAL A 111 5.57 -12.73 4.12
N VAL A 112 5.27 -11.46 4.36
CA VAL A 112 5.11 -10.45 3.32
C VAL A 112 6.12 -9.35 3.59
N VAL A 113 6.95 -9.04 2.60
CA VAL A 113 7.90 -7.93 2.68
C VAL A 113 7.57 -6.87 1.66
N ARG A 114 7.70 -5.61 2.07
CA ARG A 114 7.53 -4.45 1.20
C ARG A 114 8.89 -3.84 0.90
N GLY A 115 9.13 -3.48 -0.35
CA GLY A 115 10.44 -2.99 -0.75
C GLY A 115 10.59 -2.86 -2.25
N GLN A 116 11.83 -2.91 -2.70
CA GLN A 116 12.21 -2.79 -4.11
C GLN A 116 13.39 -3.71 -4.42
N PHE A 117 13.43 -4.26 -5.63
CA PHE A 117 14.62 -4.96 -6.10
C PHE A 117 15.72 -3.98 -6.50
N ARG A 118 16.96 -4.30 -6.11
CA ARG A 118 18.17 -3.67 -6.62
C ARG A 118 19.08 -4.77 -7.13
N GLY A 119 19.14 -4.94 -8.45
CA GLY A 119 19.76 -6.11 -9.06
C GLY A 119 19.02 -7.39 -8.66
N LEU A 120 19.73 -8.34 -8.06
CA LEU A 120 19.19 -9.66 -7.67
C LEU A 120 18.67 -9.70 -6.23
N THR A 121 18.82 -8.62 -5.46
CA THR A 121 18.47 -8.58 -4.03
C THR A 121 17.27 -7.68 -3.79
N PHE A 122 16.32 -8.17 -3.00
CA PHE A 122 15.17 -7.39 -2.57
C PHE A 122 15.51 -6.62 -1.30
N HIS A 123 15.49 -5.28 -1.38
CA HIS A 123 15.68 -4.43 -0.22
C HIS A 123 14.32 -4.11 0.39
N ALA A 124 14.04 -4.73 1.52
CA ALA A 124 12.80 -4.55 2.26
C ALA A 124 12.88 -3.32 3.17
N SER A 125 11.84 -2.49 3.14
CA SER A 125 11.59 -1.40 4.07
C SER A 125 10.61 -1.79 5.18
N GLU A 126 9.77 -2.80 4.94
CA GLU A 126 8.76 -3.26 5.88
C GLU A 126 8.67 -4.79 5.86
N LEU A 127 8.53 -5.38 7.03
CA LEU A 127 8.47 -6.83 7.22
C LEU A 127 7.21 -7.17 8.01
N ILE A 128 6.31 -7.89 7.36
CA ILE A 128 5.00 -8.26 7.90
C ILE A 128 4.98 -9.77 8.08
N VAL A 129 4.91 -10.20 9.32
CA VAL A 129 4.79 -11.62 9.71
C VAL A 129 3.43 -11.79 10.37
N LYS A 130 2.81 -12.95 10.19
CA LYS A 130 1.56 -13.23 10.91
C LYS A 130 1.82 -13.16 12.43
N HIS A 131 1.00 -12.37 13.13
CA HIS A 131 0.95 -12.39 14.59
C HIS A 131 0.33 -13.72 15.02
N SER A 132 1.13 -14.66 15.56
CA SER A 132 0.62 -15.89 16.15
C SER A 132 0.30 -15.66 17.63
N GLU A 133 -0.74 -14.88 17.90
CA GLU A 133 -1.41 -14.92 19.20
C GLU A 133 -2.73 -15.65 18.98
N GLU A 134 -2.66 -16.98 18.86
CA GLU A 134 -3.87 -17.78 18.98
C GLU A 134 -4.27 -17.77 20.47
N TYR A 135 -5.08 -16.78 20.83
CA TYR A 135 -5.58 -16.61 22.18
C TYR A 135 -6.46 -17.81 22.56
N LYS A 136 -5.89 -18.71 23.36
CA LYS A 136 -6.66 -19.80 23.99
C LYS A 136 -7.36 -19.24 25.22
N VAL A 137 -8.66 -18.97 25.07
CA VAL A 137 -9.53 -18.73 26.23
C VAL A 137 -9.53 -19.98 27.11
N PRO A 138 -9.21 -19.87 28.41
CA PRO A 138 -9.38 -21.00 29.33
C PRO A 138 -10.86 -21.40 29.32
N GLN A 139 -11.13 -22.68 29.05
CA GLN A 139 -12.50 -23.17 28.89
C GLN A 139 -13.13 -23.53 30.24
N THR A 140 -12.31 -23.64 31.28
CA THR A 140 -12.76 -23.99 32.63
C THR A 140 -12.26 -23.03 33.70
N GLN A 141 -13.04 -22.89 34.77
CA GLN A 141 -12.64 -22.10 35.95
C GLN A 141 -11.41 -22.69 36.66
N ALA A 142 -11.14 -23.98 36.48
CA ALA A 142 -9.97 -24.65 37.04
C ALA A 142 -8.68 -24.20 36.33
N GLU A 143 -8.70 -24.15 34.99
CA GLU A 143 -7.58 -23.63 34.19
C GLU A 143 -7.32 -22.15 34.48
N LEU A 144 -8.38 -21.34 34.62
CA LEU A 144 -8.25 -19.92 34.99
C LEU A 144 -7.60 -19.74 36.38
N LYS A 145 -7.96 -20.57 37.36
CA LYS A 145 -7.38 -20.52 38.71
C LYS A 145 -5.92 -20.96 38.74
N ASP A 146 -5.55 -21.98 37.98
CA ASP A 146 -4.16 -22.46 37.87
C ASP A 146 -3.25 -21.40 37.19
N LEU A 147 -3.74 -20.75 36.14
CA LEU A 147 -3.00 -19.66 35.47
C LEU A 147 -2.74 -18.46 36.40
N LEU A 148 -3.74 -18.07 37.19
CA LEU A 148 -3.61 -16.97 38.17
C LEU A 148 -2.69 -17.30 39.35
N GLN A 149 -2.46 -18.59 39.64
CA GLN A 149 -1.58 -19.04 40.72
C GLN A 149 -0.12 -19.19 40.28
N ARG A 150 0.15 -19.44 38.99
CA ARG A 150 1.51 -19.62 38.45
C ARG A 150 2.28 -18.31 38.17
N GLU A 151 1.58 -17.18 38.09
CA GLU A 151 2.19 -15.85 37.88
C GLU A 151 2.66 -15.16 39.18
N LYS A 152 2.49 -15.80 40.34
CA LYS A 152 3.04 -15.33 41.63
C LYS A 152 4.28 -16.12 42.02
#